data_AF-A0A350DHX0-F1
#
_entry.id   AF-A0A350DHX0-F1
#
_cell.length_a   1.000
_cell.length_b   1.000
_cell.length_c   1.000
_cell.angle_alpha   90.00
_cell.angle_beta   90.00
_cell.angle_gamma   90.00
#
_symmetry.space_group_name_H-M   'P 1'
#
loop_
_entity.id
_entity.type
_entity.pdbx_description
1 polymer ?
#
loop_
_entity_poly.entity_id
_entity_poly.type
_entity_poly.pdbx_seq_one_letter_code
_entity_poly.pdbx_strand_id
1 'polypeptide(L)'
;ALTRFAKQTNTVLLLVGHVTKDGTLAGPKVLEHMIDASLLLEGGADSRFRTLRGQKNRFGAVNELGVFAMLEQGLKEVKNPSAIFLSRQEEQAPGSLVMVVWEGTRPILV
;
A
#
# COMPACT_ATOMS: atom_id res chain seq x y z
N ALA A 1 -1.64 9.78 24.65
CA ALA A 1 -0.36 10.11 25.34
C ALA A 1 0.83 10.01 24.38
N LEU A 2 1.06 8.87 23.72
CA LEU A 2 2.21 8.63 22.83
C LEU A 2 2.39 9.68 21.72
N THR A 3 1.32 10.03 20.99
CA THR A 3 1.39 11.05 19.92
C THR A 3 1.83 12.42 20.46
N ARG A 4 1.40 12.80 21.67
CA ARG A 4 1.77 14.07 22.29
C ARG A 4 3.24 14.07 22.68
N PHE A 5 3.73 12.98 23.26
CA PHE A 5 5.15 12.82 23.58
C PHE A 5 6.01 12.94 22.32
N ALA A 6 5.68 12.20 21.26
CA ALA A 6 6.39 12.24 19.98
C ALA A 6 6.47 13.67 19.39
N LYS A 7 5.37 14.43 19.48
CA LYS A 7 5.33 15.84 19.04
C LYS A 7 6.19 16.76 19.91
N GLN A 8 6.27 16.52 21.21
CA GLN A 8 7.07 17.33 22.14
C GLN A 8 8.57 17.03 22.03
N THR A 9 8.95 15.78 21.79
CA THR A 9 10.34 15.34 21.70
C THR A 9 10.87 15.30 20.26
N ASN A 10 10.07 15.72 19.29
CA ASN A 10 10.38 15.65 17.85
C ASN A 10 10.86 14.26 17.41
N THR A 11 10.19 13.21 17.91
CA THR A 11 10.54 11.81 17.65
C THR A 11 9.57 11.19 16.67
N VAL A 12 10.08 10.39 15.72
CA VAL A 12 9.23 9.63 14.79
C VAL A 12 8.59 8.45 15.53
N LEU A 13 7.26 8.39 15.53
CA LEU A 13 6.49 7.30 16.13
C LEU A 13 5.78 6.50 15.03
N LEU A 14 6.09 5.21 14.94
CA LEU A 14 5.38 4.26 14.09
C LEU A 14 4.43 3.42 14.94
N LEU A 15 3.15 3.39 14.55
CA LEU A 15 2.12 2.57 15.21
C LEU A 15 1.66 1.49 14.23
N VAL A 16 1.64 0.24 14.68
CA VAL A 16 1.17 -0.90 13.89
C VAL A 16 -0.19 -1.33 14.41
N GLY A 17 -1.22 -1.21 13.58
CA GLY A 17 -2.57 -1.69 13.86
C GLY A 17 -2.92 -2.87 12.96
N HIS A 18 -3.35 -3.98 13.55
CA HIS A 18 -3.83 -5.13 12.79
C HIS A 18 -5.35 -5.00 12.59
N VAL A 19 -5.82 -5.18 11.36
CA VAL A 19 -7.26 -5.21 11.05
C VAL A 19 -7.81 -6.59 11.39
N THR A 20 -8.75 -6.66 12.33
CA THR A 20 -9.43 -7.91 12.73
C THR A 20 -10.87 -7.95 12.22
N LYS A 21 -11.44 -9.16 12.10
CA LYS A 21 -12.78 -9.39 11.54
C LYS A 21 -13.91 -8.71 12.32
N ASP A 22 -13.72 -8.51 13.63
CA ASP A 22 -14.76 -8.00 14.53
C ASP A 22 -14.89 -6.47 14.50
N GLY A 23 -14.01 -5.75 13.79
CA GLY A 23 -14.08 -4.30 13.59
C GLY A 23 -13.95 -3.43 14.86
N THR A 24 -13.95 -4.06 16.04
CA THR A 24 -13.95 -3.44 17.37
C THR A 24 -12.54 -3.18 17.90
N LEU A 25 -11.56 -4.00 17.52
CA LEU A 25 -10.18 -3.86 18.00
C LEU A 25 -9.36 -2.99 17.05
N ALA A 26 -9.23 -1.70 17.39
CA ALA A 26 -8.20 -0.80 16.88
C ALA A 26 -8.14 -0.69 15.34
N GLY A 27 -9.29 -0.54 14.68
CA GLY A 27 -9.31 -0.18 13.26
C GLY A 27 -8.57 1.16 13.04
N PRO A 28 -7.78 1.29 11.96
CA PRO A 28 -7.08 2.54 11.62
C PRO A 28 -8.01 3.76 11.63
N LYS A 29 -9.30 3.57 11.33
CA LYS A 29 -10.35 4.62 11.41
C LYS A 29 -10.44 5.35 12.74
N VAL A 30 -10.28 4.67 13.88
CA VAL A 30 -10.37 5.34 15.20
C VAL A 30 -9.14 6.20 15.45
N LEU A 31 -7.98 5.77 14.95
CA LEU A 31 -6.71 6.47 15.08
C LEU A 31 -6.51 7.51 13.98
N GLU A 32 -7.27 7.44 12.88
CA GLU A 32 -7.09 8.22 11.66
C GLU A 32 -7.12 9.73 11.92
N HIS A 33 -7.94 10.18 12.86
CA HIS A 33 -7.99 11.59 13.25
C HIS A 33 -6.83 12.02 14.16
N MET A 34 -6.22 11.08 14.89
CA MET A 34 -5.13 11.35 15.85
C MET A 34 -3.73 11.24 15.25
N ILE A 35 -3.57 10.59 14.11
CA ILE A 35 -2.29 10.39 13.42
C ILE A 35 -2.05 11.43 12.32
N ASP A 36 -0.77 11.70 12.04
CA ASP A 36 -0.37 12.64 10.99
C ASP A 36 -0.24 11.96 9.61
N ALA A 37 0.06 10.65 9.58
CA ALA A 37 0.02 9.82 8.38
C ALA A 37 -0.59 8.43 8.68
N SER A 38 -1.31 7.88 7.71
CA SER A 38 -1.94 6.55 7.73
C SER A 38 -1.54 5.78 6.48
N LEU A 39 -0.90 4.64 6.66
CA LEU A 39 -0.49 3.73 5.60
C LEU A 39 -1.18 2.38 5.83
N LEU A 40 -1.75 1.83 4.76
CA LEU A 40 -2.39 0.53 4.78
C LEU A 40 -1.60 -0.44 3.91
N LEU A 41 -1.17 -1.56 4.47
CA LEU A 41 -0.54 -2.65 3.74
C LEU A 41 -1.60 -3.72 3.44
N GLU A 42 -1.96 -3.83 2.18
CA GLU A 42 -2.98 -4.76 1.68
C GLU A 42 -2.32 -5.95 0.97
N GLY A 43 -2.86 -7.14 1.18
CA GLY A 43 -2.53 -8.34 0.43
C GLY A 43 -3.81 -9.02 -0.02
N GLY A 44 -4.01 -9.13 -1.33
CA GLY A 44 -5.11 -9.92 -1.88
C GLY A 44 -4.90 -11.41 -1.63
N ALA A 45 -5.99 -12.19 -1.66
CA ALA A 45 -5.98 -13.63 -1.36
C ALA A 45 -5.02 -14.44 -2.24
N ASP A 46 -4.77 -13.98 -3.48
CA ASP A 46 -3.98 -14.69 -4.49
C ASP A 46 -2.67 -13.97 -4.88
N SER A 47 -2.35 -12.84 -4.24
CA SER A 47 -1.24 -11.99 -4.67
C SER A 47 0.02 -12.28 -3.87
N ARG A 48 1.07 -12.75 -4.55
CA ARG A 48 2.47 -12.72 -4.07
C ARG A 48 2.96 -11.29 -3.75
N PHE A 49 2.19 -10.29 -4.17
CA PHE A 49 2.46 -8.88 -3.97
C PHE A 49 1.60 -8.29 -2.87
N ARG A 50 2.18 -7.33 -2.17
CA ARG A 50 1.59 -6.53 -1.12
C ARG A 50 1.62 -5.08 -1.59
N THR A 51 0.51 -4.38 -1.40
CA THR A 51 0.36 -2.99 -1.80
C THR A 51 0.33 -2.13 -0.55
N LEU A 52 1.21 -1.14 -0.46
CA LEU A 52 1.22 -0.12 0.59
C LEU A 52 0.58 1.15 0.05
N ARG A 53 -0.55 1.57 0.61
CA ARG A 53 -1.28 2.76 0.20
C ARG A 53 -1.38 3.77 1.32
N GLY A 54 -1.06 5.03 1.03
CA GLY A 54 -1.32 6.14 1.95
C GLY A 54 -2.77 6.61 1.90
N GLN A 55 -3.52 6.44 2.99
CA GLN A 55 -4.89 6.95 3.15
C GLN A 55 -4.91 8.39 3.68
N LYS A 56 -3.93 8.75 4.50
CA LYS A 56 -3.74 10.10 5.04
C LYS A 56 -2.26 10.42 5.09
N ASN A 57 -1.87 11.61 4.66
CA ASN A 57 -0.48 12.05 4.74
C ASN A 57 -0.45 13.57 4.92
N ARG A 58 -0.04 14.06 6.09
CA ARG A 58 0.15 15.50 6.34
C ARG A 58 1.47 16.05 5.81
N PHE A 59 2.38 15.17 5.37
CA PHE A 59 3.75 15.53 4.97
C PHE A 59 4.02 15.32 3.48
N GLY A 60 3.01 14.94 2.68
CA GLY A 60 3.19 14.62 1.27
C GLY A 60 1.89 14.22 0.58
N ALA A 61 2.00 13.62 -0.60
CA ALA A 61 0.84 13.20 -1.35
C ALA A 61 0.09 12.05 -0.67
N VAL A 62 -1.23 12.07 -0.83
CA VAL A 62 -2.11 10.94 -0.56
C VAL A 62 -2.26 10.10 -1.83
N ASN A 63 -2.64 8.83 -1.70
CA ASN A 63 -2.77 7.89 -2.82
C ASN A 63 -1.45 7.52 -3.53
N GLU A 64 -0.30 7.68 -2.87
CA GLU A 64 0.92 7.00 -3.32
C GLU A 64 0.80 5.49 -3.08
N LEU A 65 1.37 4.74 -4.03
CA LEU A 65 1.30 3.29 -4.10
C LEU A 65 2.71 2.70 -4.08
N GLY A 66 3.05 1.97 -3.02
CA GLY A 66 4.21 1.11 -2.97
C GLY A 66 3.81 -0.33 -3.26
N VAL A 67 4.47 -0.99 -4.22
CA VAL A 67 4.24 -2.41 -4.51
C VAL A 67 5.44 -3.21 -4.03
N PHE A 68 5.19 -4.26 -3.25
CA PHE A 68 6.22 -5.10 -2.65
C PHE A 68 5.94 -6.57 -2.95
N ALA A 69 6.96 -7.36 -3.22
CA ALA A 69 6.87 -8.81 -3.32
C ALA A 69 7.32 -9.43 -1.99
N MET A 70 6.57 -10.40 -1.47
CA MET A 70 7.02 -11.18 -0.32
C MET A 70 7.92 -12.31 -0.80
N LEU A 71 9.21 -12.19 -0.52
CA LEU A 71 10.23 -13.22 -0.79
C LEU A 71 10.58 -13.95 0.51
N GLU A 72 11.38 -15.00 0.42
CA GLU A 72 11.86 -15.76 1.58
C GLU A 72 12.61 -14.87 2.59
N GLN A 73 13.30 -13.84 2.11
CA GLN A 73 14.05 -12.89 2.93
C GLN A 73 13.19 -11.71 3.44
N GLY A 74 11.92 -11.63 3.05
CA GLY A 74 10.99 -10.55 3.42
C GLY A 74 10.46 -9.74 2.23
N LEU A 75 9.95 -8.53 2.53
CA LEU A 75 9.35 -7.64 1.53
C LEU A 75 10.42 -6.96 0.68
N LYS A 76 10.33 -7.12 -0.65
CA LYS A 76 11.18 -6.45 -1.63
C LYS A 76 10.36 -5.51 -2.49
N GLU A 77 10.82 -4.27 -2.66
CA GLU A 77 10.17 -3.28 -3.54
C GLU A 77 10.13 -3.76 -5.00
N VAL A 78 8.97 -3.61 -5.64
CA VAL A 78 8.76 -3.82 -7.07
C VAL A 78 8.75 -2.47 -7.78
N LYS A 79 9.85 -2.13 -8.45
CA LYS A 79 10.00 -0.85 -9.15
C LYS A 79 9.07 -0.70 -10.35
N ASN A 80 8.83 -1.80 -11.08
CA ASN A 80 7.95 -1.84 -12.24
C ASN A 80 6.77 -2.81 -12.01
N PRO A 81 5.66 -2.33 -11.42
CA PRO A 81 4.48 -3.17 -11.19
C PRO A 81 3.79 -3.58 -12.49
N SER A 82 3.92 -2.81 -13.58
CA SER A 82 3.34 -3.19 -14.88
C SER A 82 3.95 -4.45 -15.46
N ALA A 83 5.20 -4.78 -15.13
CA ALA A 83 5.80 -6.06 -15.54
C ALA A 83 5.05 -7.28 -14.97
N ILE A 84 4.28 -7.10 -13.89
CA ILE A 84 3.45 -8.16 -13.30
C ILE A 84 2.24 -8.46 -14.19
N PHE A 85 1.60 -7.43 -14.73
CA PHE A 85 0.39 -7.56 -15.56
C PHE A 85 0.72 -7.84 -17.02
N LEU A 86 1.86 -7.34 -17.50
CA LEU A 86 2.35 -7.52 -18.86
C LEU A 86 3.05 -8.87 -19.07
N SER A 87 2.75 -9.92 -18.29
CA SER A 87 3.28 -11.25 -18.54
C SER A 87 2.74 -11.76 -19.88
N ARG A 88 3.48 -11.43 -20.95
CA ARG A 88 3.20 -11.85 -22.31
C ARG A 88 3.23 -13.38 -22.36
N GLN A 89 2.12 -13.98 -22.78
CA GLN A 89 2.23 -15.24 -23.50
C GLN A 89 3.14 -15.00 -24.71
N GLU A 90 4.02 -15.96 -25.03
CA GLU A 90 4.97 -15.81 -26.15
C GLU A 90 4.26 -15.54 -27.48
N GLU A 91 3.00 -15.96 -27.61
CA GLU A 91 2.13 -15.70 -28.75
C GLU A 91 1.08 -14.63 -28.41
N GLN A 92 0.82 -13.74 -29.38
CA GLN A 92 -0.27 -12.78 -29.29
C GLN A 92 -1.61 -13.52 -29.32
N ALA A 93 -2.29 -13.57 -28.17
CA ALA A 93 -3.65 -14.10 -28.10
C ALA A 93 -4.63 -13.07 -28.71
N PRO A 94 -5.40 -13.42 -29.76
CA PRO A 94 -6.43 -12.53 -30.29
C PRO A 94 -7.46 -12.22 -29.20
N GLY A 95 -7.78 -10.94 -29.03
CA GLY A 95 -8.66 -10.44 -27.95
C GLY A 95 -7.93 -9.92 -26.71
N SER A 96 -6.59 -9.99 -26.66
CA SER A 96 -5.79 -9.32 -25.63
C SER A 96 -5.52 -7.85 -25.99
N LEU A 97 -5.70 -6.95 -25.04
CA LEU A 97 -5.37 -5.53 -25.15
C LEU A 97 -4.71 -5.05 -23.86
N VAL A 98 -3.73 -4.16 -23.99
CA VAL A 98 -3.13 -3.47 -22.84
C VAL A 98 -3.79 -2.12 -22.69
N MET A 99 -4.25 -1.80 -21.48
CA MET A 99 -4.82 -0.50 -21.16
C MET A 99 -4.02 0.20 -20.05
N VAL A 100 -4.15 1.53 -19.99
CA VAL A 100 -3.63 2.32 -18.88
C VAL A 100 -4.73 2.44 -17.84
N VAL A 101 -4.48 1.90 -16.65
CA VAL A 101 -5.32 2.10 -15.46
C VAL A 101 -4.60 3.06 -14.53
N TRP A 102 -5.33 4.02 -13.98
CA TRP A 102 -4.81 4.94 -12.98
C TRP A 102 -5.06 4.39 -11.58
N GLU A 103 -4.00 4.09 -10.84
CA GLU A 103 -4.07 3.70 -9.44
C GLU A 103 -3.47 4.81 -8.58
N GLY A 104 -4.32 5.71 -8.08
CA GLY A 104 -3.89 6.95 -7.43
C GLY A 104 -3.23 7.89 -8.43
N THR A 105 -1.98 8.29 -8.19
CA THR A 105 -1.19 9.12 -9.11
C THR A 105 -0.32 8.32 -10.07
N ARG A 106 -0.30 6.98 -9.95
CA ARG A 106 0.57 6.11 -10.74
C ARG A 106 -0.20 5.48 -11.90
N PRO A 107 0.21 5.68 -13.16
CA PRO A 107 -0.33 4.91 -14.27
C PRO A 107 0.25 3.48 -14.22
N ILE A 108 -0.62 2.49 -14.38
CA ILE A 108 -0.28 1.08 -14.45
C ILE A 108 -0.81 0.53 -15.77
N LEU A 109 0.08 -0.08 -16.55
CA LEU A 109 -0.31 -0.89 -17.70
C LEU A 109 -0.81 -2.24 -17.22
N VAL A 110 -2.03 -2.59 -17.64
CA VAL A 110 -2.71 -3.87 -17.40
C VAL A 110 -3.07 -4.49 -18.74
#